data_AF-A0A956JN82-F1
#
_entry.id   AF-A0A956JN82-F1
#
_cell.length_a   1.000
_cell.length_b   1.000
_cell.length_c   1.000
_cell.angle_alpha   90.00
_cell.angle_beta   90.00
_cell.angle_gamma   90.00
#
_symmetry.space_group_name_H-M   'P 1'
#
loop_
_entity.id
_entity.type
_entity.pdbx_description
1 polymer ?
#
loop_
_entity_poly.entity_id
_entity_poly.type
_entity_poly.pdbx_seq_one_letter_code
_entity_poly.pdbx_strand_id
1 'polypeptide(L)'
;MTRTHHASESRRLPKRLAIVVLALVGALALALLGLHRSATALPLYAARAGRTCDNCHSDPSYWKNPELKWRKCNLSCMGCHVNPGGGGLRTASGRYYARATLPIWLSSHRPWKDIKRGIPFITMNEKTKRKNYKPDLGFGKPLLGDARMAYKRSRYNGINSNPIFLFGLDTRYAFWKVGASAGADRPESLTGDSTFAAFPMQLDVHVMLRPVKYFTLMTTAGALAKYKGYKETFERRTPFMVKDVFAMVHQLPYMAYARVGRFIPIFGTYGDDHTSPVRRFNELDQGRLHSRVTGVEIGIAPNYPFAHVSFFRPSQRDVFSGDDTDNDSDPSFLGTGWGAAFSAGWRDLGWQVGISGMIKRRDLTEGGNYDGFALSWAFNPWFFADWLPLTYLGELTVGRHQRQISGSHQGFLAQMHELDFLVRNGVNLRIKYDFGDPDFDVTGDHYHRLGFGGDLYFLPGLAFRYEVRWQINPGEGTWPDPADPTNILSAGRSNTVDFFFFFRGWY
;
A
#
# COMPACT_ATOMS: atom_id res chain seq x y z
N MET A 1 -26.01 -31.58 40.85
CA MET A 1 -25.00 -31.11 39.88
C MET A 1 -25.32 -31.73 38.53
N THR A 2 -25.48 -30.93 37.46
CA THR A 2 -25.75 -31.44 36.10
C THR A 2 -25.15 -30.48 35.07
N ARG A 3 -23.99 -30.82 34.50
CA ARG A 3 -23.37 -30.06 33.40
C ARG A 3 -23.93 -30.55 32.06
N THR A 4 -24.79 -29.77 31.43
CA THR A 4 -25.20 -30.00 30.04
C THR A 4 -24.08 -29.62 29.09
N HIS A 5 -23.47 -30.61 28.43
CA HIS A 5 -22.49 -30.38 27.38
C HIS A 5 -23.19 -29.94 26.09
N HIS A 6 -23.16 -28.64 25.77
CA HIS A 6 -23.52 -28.17 24.43
C HIS A 6 -22.46 -28.62 23.42
N ALA A 7 -22.72 -29.74 22.76
CA ALA A 7 -21.97 -30.16 21.58
C ALA A 7 -22.11 -29.10 20.48
N SER A 8 -21.00 -28.50 20.06
CA SER A 8 -21.02 -27.52 18.97
C SER A 8 -21.14 -28.25 17.63
N GLU A 9 -22.35 -28.29 17.06
CA GLU A 9 -22.56 -28.77 15.69
C GLU A 9 -21.69 -27.99 14.70
N SER A 10 -20.62 -28.61 14.22
CA SER A 10 -19.87 -28.10 13.08
C SER A 10 -20.73 -28.28 11.83
N ARG A 11 -21.57 -27.29 11.50
CA ARG A 11 -22.35 -27.26 10.26
C ARG A 11 -21.42 -27.30 9.05
N ARG A 12 -21.12 -28.51 8.58
CA ARG A 12 -20.37 -28.77 7.34
C ARG A 12 -21.19 -28.18 6.19
N LEU A 13 -20.55 -27.41 5.30
CA LEU A 13 -21.25 -26.97 4.08
C LEU A 13 -21.76 -28.21 3.34
N PRO A 14 -23.03 -28.22 2.87
CA PRO A 14 -23.53 -29.33 2.07
C PRO A 14 -22.67 -29.42 0.80
N LYS A 15 -22.15 -30.62 0.49
CA LYS A 15 -21.16 -30.83 -0.59
C LYS A 15 -21.56 -30.19 -1.92
N ARG A 16 -22.87 -30.20 -2.24
CA ARG A 16 -23.44 -29.58 -3.45
C ARG A 16 -23.17 -28.06 -3.52
N LEU A 17 -23.25 -27.33 -2.41
CA LEU A 17 -22.97 -25.89 -2.38
C LEU A 17 -21.48 -25.59 -2.60
N ALA A 18 -20.58 -26.41 -2.04
CA ALA A 18 -19.14 -26.29 -2.29
C ALA A 18 -18.80 -26.54 -3.77
N ILE A 19 -19.45 -27.52 -4.41
CA ILE A 19 -19.28 -27.80 -5.85
C ILE A 19 -19.79 -26.64 -6.71
N VAL A 20 -20.97 -26.07 -6.40
CA VAL A 20 -21.51 -24.90 -7.14
C VAL A 20 -20.60 -23.67 -6.99
N VAL A 21 -20.06 -23.40 -5.80
CA VAL A 21 -19.11 -22.30 -5.59
C VAL A 21 -17.80 -22.55 -6.36
N LEU A 22 -17.26 -23.77 -6.36
CA LEU A 22 -16.07 -24.11 -7.15
C LEU A 22 -16.32 -24.02 -8.66
N ALA A 23 -17.49 -24.42 -9.14
CA ALA A 23 -17.87 -24.30 -10.55
C ALA A 23 -18.02 -22.82 -10.98
N LEU A 24 -18.64 -21.98 -10.15
CA LEU A 24 -18.75 -20.54 -10.42
C LEU A 24 -17.40 -19.82 -10.36
N VAL A 25 -16.52 -20.18 -9.41
CA VAL A 25 -15.15 -19.66 -9.35
C VAL A 25 -14.32 -20.14 -10.54
N GLY A 26 -14.49 -21.39 -10.98
CA GLY A 26 -13.84 -21.94 -12.18
C GLY A 26 -14.32 -21.28 -13.48
N ALA A 27 -15.62 -21.06 -13.62
CA ALA A 27 -16.19 -20.35 -14.77
C ALA A 27 -15.78 -18.87 -14.79
N LEU A 28 -15.73 -18.20 -13.64
CA LEU A 28 -15.21 -16.84 -13.51
C LEU A 28 -13.70 -16.78 -13.84
N ALA A 29 -12.92 -17.77 -13.39
CA ALA A 29 -11.50 -17.86 -13.73
C ALA A 29 -11.30 -18.11 -15.24
N LEU A 30 -12.11 -18.96 -15.87
CA LEU A 30 -12.09 -19.18 -17.32
C LEU A 30 -12.52 -17.94 -18.11
N ALA A 31 -13.52 -17.19 -17.65
CA ALA A 31 -13.88 -15.91 -18.24
C ALA A 31 -12.76 -14.86 -18.10
N LEU A 32 -12.04 -14.84 -16.98
CA LEU A 32 -10.86 -13.99 -16.76
C LEU A 32 -9.61 -14.46 -17.53
N LEU A 33 -9.53 -15.74 -17.91
CA LEU A 33 -8.53 -16.29 -18.83
C LEU A 33 -8.88 -15.98 -20.30
N GLY A 34 -10.15 -15.80 -20.63
CA GLY A 34 -10.60 -15.34 -21.95
C GLY A 34 -10.50 -13.82 -22.17
N LEU A 35 -10.32 -13.03 -21.10
CA LEU A 35 -10.33 -11.56 -21.15
C LEU A 35 -8.96 -10.96 -20.87
N HIS A 36 -8.28 -10.57 -21.95
CA HIS A 36 -6.98 -9.90 -21.99
C HIS A 36 -7.13 -8.73 -23.05
N ARG A 37 -6.65 -7.45 -22.95
CA ARG A 37 -5.57 -6.93 -22.06
C ARG A 37 -5.34 -5.32 -21.77
N SER A 38 -4.11 -4.76 -21.42
CA SER A 38 -3.64 -3.57 -20.51
C SER A 38 -4.13 -2.07 -20.64
N ALA A 39 -3.70 -1.00 -19.87
CA ALA A 39 -2.64 -0.62 -18.82
C ALA A 39 -2.92 0.76 -18.09
N THR A 40 -2.19 1.48 -17.18
CA THR A 40 -1.13 1.37 -16.10
C THR A 40 -1.05 2.57 -15.07
N ALA A 41 -1.34 2.38 -13.73
CA ALA A 41 -1.08 3.29 -12.54
C ALA A 41 -1.61 2.69 -11.18
N LEU A 42 -1.18 3.15 -9.97
CA LEU A 42 -1.73 2.81 -8.60
C LEU A 42 -1.25 3.69 -7.38
N PRO A 43 -2.08 4.57 -6.78
CA PRO A 43 -1.93 5.05 -5.38
C PRO A 43 -2.54 4.13 -4.30
N LEU A 44 -2.10 4.25 -3.04
CA LEU A 44 -2.00 3.12 -2.10
C LEU A 44 -2.54 3.43 -0.67
N TYR A 45 -1.97 2.92 0.43
CA TYR A 45 -2.40 3.21 1.82
C TYR A 45 -1.46 4.18 2.56
N ALA A 46 -2.02 5.13 3.33
CA ALA A 46 -1.34 6.29 3.91
C ALA A 46 -0.38 6.02 5.09
N ALA A 47 0.47 7.01 5.39
CA ALA A 47 1.32 7.12 6.59
C ALA A 47 0.56 6.90 7.91
N ARG A 48 -0.75 7.19 7.89
CA ARG A 48 -1.75 7.03 8.96
C ARG A 48 -1.80 5.65 9.64
N ALA A 49 -1.02 4.68 9.18
CA ALA A 49 -0.69 3.47 9.91
C ALA A 49 -0.21 3.76 11.34
N GLY A 50 0.54 4.85 11.61
CA GLY A 50 1.02 5.20 12.96
C GLY A 50 -0.08 5.24 14.03
N ARG A 51 -1.26 5.80 13.69
CA ARG A 51 -2.45 5.85 14.57
C ARG A 51 -2.99 4.46 14.97
N THR A 52 -2.65 3.39 14.24
CA THR A 52 -3.16 2.05 14.53
C THR A 52 -2.64 1.46 15.85
N CYS A 53 -1.66 2.13 16.48
CA CYS A 53 -1.23 1.95 17.86
C CYS A 53 -2.39 2.08 18.85
N ASP A 54 -3.09 3.21 18.83
CA ASP A 54 -4.18 3.50 19.78
C ASP A 54 -5.37 2.54 19.60
N ASN A 55 -5.63 2.04 18.39
CA ASN A 55 -6.70 1.06 18.13
C ASN A 55 -6.55 -0.29 18.86
N CYS A 56 -5.40 -0.52 19.48
CA CYS A 56 -5.12 -1.74 20.26
C CYS A 56 -4.52 -1.46 21.64
N HIS A 57 -3.94 -0.28 21.86
CA HIS A 57 -3.38 0.12 23.15
C HIS A 57 -4.30 1.07 23.95
N SER A 58 -5.35 1.63 23.33
CA SER A 58 -6.31 2.49 24.05
C SER A 58 -7.44 1.69 24.73
N ASP A 59 -8.22 0.89 23.99
CA ASP A 59 -9.50 0.26 24.42
C ASP A 59 -9.50 -0.24 25.88
N PRO A 60 -10.30 0.38 26.79
CA PRO A 60 -10.16 0.21 28.23
C PRO A 60 -10.73 -1.13 28.69
N SER A 61 -9.89 -2.15 28.64
CA SER A 61 -10.17 -3.49 29.12
C SER A 61 -8.98 -4.02 29.93
N TYR A 62 -9.22 -5.06 30.73
CA TYR A 62 -8.24 -5.71 31.62
C TYR A 62 -7.15 -6.51 30.88
N TRP A 63 -6.69 -6.01 29.73
CA TRP A 63 -5.72 -6.62 28.84
C TRP A 63 -4.29 -6.29 29.28
N LYS A 64 -3.73 -7.12 30.17
CA LYS A 64 -2.29 -7.12 30.45
C LYS A 64 -1.53 -7.38 29.14
N ASN A 65 -0.64 -6.46 28.75
CA ASN A 65 0.25 -6.66 27.61
C ASN A 65 1.02 -7.98 27.78
N PRO A 66 1.02 -8.89 26.78
CA PRO A 66 1.81 -10.11 26.87
C PRO A 66 3.32 -9.82 26.84
N GLU A 67 4.10 -10.84 27.20
CA GLU A 67 5.56 -10.88 27.06
C GLU A 67 5.99 -10.53 25.62
N LEU A 68 7.15 -9.88 25.42
CA LEU A 68 7.56 -9.36 24.11
C LEU A 68 7.56 -10.42 23.00
N LYS A 69 8.05 -11.63 23.27
CA LYS A 69 8.00 -12.80 22.37
C LYS A 69 6.59 -13.21 21.93
N TRP A 70 5.55 -12.80 22.67
CA TRP A 70 4.14 -13.02 22.39
C TRP A 70 3.36 -11.71 22.12
N ARG A 71 4.05 -10.56 21.92
CA ARG A 71 3.39 -9.29 21.58
C ARG A 71 2.96 -9.27 20.12
N LYS A 72 1.65 -9.42 19.95
CA LYS A 72 0.94 -8.92 18.77
C LYS A 72 0.54 -7.47 18.97
N CYS A 73 1.53 -6.60 18.81
CA CYS A 73 1.25 -5.28 18.29
C CYS A 73 0.83 -5.47 16.82
N ASN A 74 -0.38 -5.00 16.55
CA ASN A 74 -1.21 -5.18 15.37
C ASN A 74 -0.73 -4.34 14.17
N LEU A 75 0.57 -4.00 14.18
CA LEU A 75 1.24 -2.99 13.35
C LEU A 75 2.55 -3.49 12.73
N SER A 76 2.69 -4.81 12.60
CA SER A 76 3.58 -5.43 11.61
C SER A 76 3.06 -5.19 10.18
N CYS A 77 2.84 -3.92 9.79
CA CYS A 77 2.36 -3.54 8.46
C CYS A 77 3.29 -4.11 7.38
N MET A 78 4.60 -4.07 7.62
CA MET A 78 5.62 -4.64 6.75
C MET A 78 5.54 -6.18 6.56
N GLY A 79 4.70 -6.91 7.31
CA GLY A 79 4.47 -8.35 7.11
C GLY A 79 3.15 -8.74 6.43
N CYS A 80 2.11 -7.87 6.46
CA CYS A 80 0.80 -8.16 5.86
C CYS A 80 0.16 -7.01 5.07
N HIS A 81 0.63 -5.77 5.28
CA HIS A 81 0.29 -4.59 4.49
C HIS A 81 1.35 -4.35 3.38
N VAL A 82 2.29 -5.28 3.17
CA VAL A 82 3.38 -5.24 2.16
C VAL A 82 2.91 -5.29 0.69
N ASN A 83 1.60 -5.30 0.47
CA ASN A 83 1.03 -4.68 -0.72
C ASN A 83 0.19 -3.47 -0.27
N PRO A 84 0.79 -2.27 -0.27
CA PRO A 84 0.11 -0.98 -0.19
C PRO A 84 -1.22 -0.87 -0.99
N GLY A 85 -1.38 -1.61 -2.10
CA GLY A 85 -2.67 -1.86 -2.76
C GLY A 85 -3.59 -2.71 -1.88
N GLY A 86 -4.24 -2.08 -0.90
CA GLY A 86 -5.33 -2.68 -0.10
C GLY A 86 -4.91 -3.43 1.17
N GLY A 87 -3.61 -3.62 1.42
CA GLY A 87 -3.04 -4.57 2.40
C GLY A 87 -3.60 -4.57 3.83
N GLY A 88 -4.09 -3.44 4.36
CA GLY A 88 -4.59 -3.36 5.74
C GLY A 88 -5.72 -4.36 6.04
N LEU A 89 -6.65 -4.52 5.10
CA LEU A 89 -7.87 -5.33 5.22
C LEU A 89 -7.59 -6.84 5.28
N ARG A 90 -6.40 -7.25 4.86
CA ARG A 90 -5.92 -8.62 4.93
C ARG A 90 -5.75 -9.09 6.39
N THR A 91 -5.65 -8.14 7.34
CA THR A 91 -5.55 -8.40 8.78
C THR A 91 -6.82 -8.03 9.56
N ALA A 92 -7.01 -8.68 10.71
CA ALA A 92 -8.05 -8.31 11.69
C ALA A 92 -7.93 -6.84 12.15
N SER A 93 -6.70 -6.35 12.27
CA SER A 93 -6.33 -4.99 12.67
C SER A 93 -6.87 -3.94 11.71
N GLY A 94 -6.55 -4.07 10.41
CA GLY A 94 -6.99 -3.12 9.39
C GLY A 94 -8.48 -3.23 9.07
N ARG A 95 -9.09 -4.42 9.15
CA ARG A 95 -10.58 -4.54 9.08
C ARG A 95 -11.26 -3.85 10.26
N TYR A 96 -10.69 -3.93 11.47
CA TYR A 96 -11.22 -3.19 12.62
C TYR A 96 -11.01 -1.67 12.43
N TYR A 97 -9.81 -1.22 12.06
CA TYR A 97 -9.50 0.19 11.78
C TYR A 97 -10.47 0.82 10.75
N ALA A 98 -10.72 0.11 9.64
CA ALA A 98 -11.66 0.51 8.60
C ALA A 98 -13.13 0.49 9.03
N ARG A 99 -13.51 -0.26 10.07
CA ARG A 99 -14.89 -0.40 10.58
C ARG A 99 -15.20 0.48 11.80
N ALA A 100 -14.18 0.84 12.58
CA ALA A 100 -14.25 1.53 13.87
C ALA A 100 -13.73 2.97 13.84
N THR A 101 -12.55 3.18 13.25
CA THR A 101 -11.79 4.43 13.43
C THR A 101 -11.90 5.34 12.21
N LEU A 102 -11.67 4.80 11.01
CA LEU A 102 -11.72 5.59 9.79
C LEU A 102 -13.07 6.28 9.55
N PRO A 103 -14.23 5.58 9.56
CA PRO A 103 -15.46 6.17 9.03
C PRO A 103 -16.15 7.18 9.96
N ILE A 104 -16.88 8.12 9.37
CA ILE A 104 -17.91 8.93 10.03
C ILE A 104 -19.00 7.99 10.54
N TRP A 105 -19.61 7.20 9.64
CA TRP A 105 -20.73 6.32 9.97
C TRP A 105 -20.26 5.00 10.56
N LEU A 106 -20.51 4.81 11.86
CA LEU A 106 -19.99 3.67 12.62
C LEU A 106 -20.55 2.31 12.18
N SER A 107 -19.67 1.31 12.07
CA SER A 107 -20.04 -0.11 11.95
C SER A 107 -19.50 -1.00 13.07
N SER A 108 -18.61 -0.47 13.90
CA SER A 108 -17.97 -1.11 15.04
C SER A 108 -17.84 -0.11 16.19
N HIS A 109 -17.56 -0.58 17.42
CA HIS A 109 -17.15 0.28 18.54
C HIS A 109 -15.83 1.00 18.22
N ARG A 110 -15.73 2.29 18.56
CA ARG A 110 -14.50 3.10 18.47
C ARG A 110 -13.53 2.82 19.65
N PRO A 111 -12.20 2.93 19.43
CA PRO A 111 -11.23 3.08 20.52
C PRO A 111 -11.47 4.37 21.32
N TRP A 112 -11.10 4.44 22.62
CA TRP A 112 -11.57 5.54 23.47
C TRP A 112 -11.10 6.94 23.05
N LYS A 113 -9.88 7.07 22.53
CA LYS A 113 -9.35 8.33 21.98
C LYS A 113 -10.18 8.88 20.81
N ASP A 114 -10.89 7.99 20.11
CA ASP A 114 -11.76 8.32 19.00
C ASP A 114 -13.20 8.60 19.44
N ILE A 115 -13.69 8.07 20.58
CA ILE A 115 -15.10 8.20 21.00
C ILE A 115 -15.56 9.67 21.02
N LYS A 116 -14.74 10.56 21.59
CA LYS A 116 -15.03 12.00 21.68
C LYS A 116 -14.80 12.79 20.37
N ARG A 117 -14.27 12.15 19.32
CA ARG A 117 -13.94 12.78 18.03
C ARG A 117 -14.97 12.56 16.92
N GLY A 118 -16.12 11.95 17.22
CA GLY A 118 -17.24 11.90 16.29
C GLY A 118 -17.71 13.29 15.83
N ILE A 119 -18.32 13.37 14.64
CA ILE A 119 -19.10 14.54 14.24
C ILE A 119 -20.42 14.52 15.05
N PRO A 120 -20.79 15.61 15.75
CA PRO A 120 -22.08 15.71 16.44
C PRO A 120 -23.26 15.39 15.52
N PHE A 121 -24.33 14.82 16.08
CA PHE A 121 -25.59 14.42 15.41
C PHE A 121 -25.47 13.32 14.34
N ILE A 122 -24.40 13.26 13.53
CA ILE A 122 -24.15 12.20 12.53
C ILE A 122 -23.63 10.91 13.19
N THR A 123 -22.82 11.04 14.26
CA THR A 123 -22.24 9.87 14.94
C THR A 123 -23.30 9.12 15.75
N MET A 124 -23.88 8.06 15.17
CA MET A 124 -24.83 7.17 15.86
C MET A 124 -24.31 6.71 17.23
N ASN A 125 -25.14 6.90 18.26
CA ASN A 125 -24.87 6.54 19.66
C ASN A 125 -24.35 5.10 19.81
N GLU A 126 -23.11 4.94 20.27
CA GLU A 126 -22.45 3.61 20.38
C GLU A 126 -23.21 2.60 21.24
N LYS A 127 -24.02 3.08 22.21
CA LYS A 127 -24.78 2.23 23.13
C LYS A 127 -25.72 1.26 22.40
N THR A 128 -26.24 1.62 21.22
CA THR A 128 -27.16 0.76 20.46
C THR A 128 -26.44 -0.33 19.67
N LYS A 129 -25.18 -0.14 19.28
CA LYS A 129 -24.46 -1.06 18.37
C LYS A 129 -23.71 -2.20 19.07
N ARG A 130 -23.49 -2.14 20.39
CA ARG A 130 -22.85 -3.23 21.17
C ARG A 130 -23.59 -4.58 21.11
N LYS A 131 -24.88 -4.61 20.74
CA LYS A 131 -25.66 -5.85 20.60
C LYS A 131 -25.66 -6.45 19.18
N ASN A 132 -25.34 -5.66 18.15
CA ASN A 132 -25.57 -6.06 16.75
C ASN A 132 -24.26 -6.46 16.06
N TYR A 133 -23.86 -7.72 16.28
CA TYR A 133 -22.76 -8.37 15.56
C TYR A 133 -22.99 -8.31 14.04
N LYS A 134 -22.08 -7.66 13.30
CA LYS A 134 -22.05 -7.71 11.83
C LYS A 134 -21.15 -8.88 11.37
N PRO A 135 -21.50 -9.57 10.28
CA PRO A 135 -20.63 -10.60 9.72
C PRO A 135 -19.26 -10.03 9.33
N ASP A 136 -18.24 -10.87 9.49
CA ASP A 136 -16.92 -10.67 8.90
C ASP A 136 -16.80 -11.52 7.64
N LEU A 137 -16.08 -11.01 6.64
CA LEU A 137 -15.87 -11.67 5.35
C LEU A 137 -14.83 -12.80 5.45
N GLY A 138 -14.05 -12.80 6.53
CA GLY A 138 -13.20 -13.92 6.91
C GLY A 138 -14.05 -15.14 7.27
N PHE A 139 -14.18 -16.09 6.34
CA PHE A 139 -14.92 -17.33 6.56
C PHE A 139 -14.11 -18.35 7.39
N GLY A 140 -14.81 -19.25 8.07
CA GLY A 140 -14.26 -20.46 8.71
C GLY A 140 -13.18 -20.25 9.77
N LYS A 141 -12.36 -21.29 9.99
CA LYS A 141 -11.13 -21.28 10.80
C LYS A 141 -10.11 -22.25 10.16
N PRO A 142 -8.80 -21.99 10.26
CA PRO A 142 -7.76 -22.95 9.86
C PRO A 142 -7.89 -24.31 10.55
N LEU A 143 -7.44 -25.36 9.87
CA LEU A 143 -7.19 -26.67 10.45
C LEU A 143 -6.11 -26.56 11.55
N LEU A 144 -6.17 -27.46 12.53
CA LEU A 144 -5.43 -27.38 13.80
C LEU A 144 -5.79 -26.13 14.66
N GLY A 145 -6.91 -25.48 14.31
CA GLY A 145 -7.56 -24.44 15.08
C GLY A 145 -6.84 -23.09 15.06
N ASP A 146 -7.15 -22.27 16.06
CA ASP A 146 -6.58 -20.94 16.17
C ASP A 146 -5.10 -20.98 16.58
N ALA A 147 -4.29 -20.10 15.99
CA ALA A 147 -2.90 -19.89 16.41
C ALA A 147 -2.85 -19.52 17.92
N ARG A 148 -1.77 -19.86 18.65
CA ARG A 148 -1.61 -19.38 20.05
C ARG A 148 -1.69 -17.85 20.13
N MET A 149 -1.23 -17.22 19.05
CA MET A 149 -1.22 -15.79 18.80
C MET A 149 -2.49 -15.28 18.08
N ALA A 150 -3.46 -16.13 17.69
CA ALA A 150 -4.67 -15.66 17.03
C ALA A 150 -5.44 -14.69 17.96
N TYR A 151 -5.90 -13.58 17.41
CA TYR A 151 -6.42 -12.50 18.24
C TYR A 151 -7.79 -12.88 18.83
N LYS A 152 -8.02 -12.62 20.12
CA LYS A 152 -9.35 -12.78 20.73
C LYS A 152 -10.38 -11.96 19.95
N ARG A 153 -11.44 -12.61 19.43
CA ARG A 153 -12.49 -11.94 18.63
C ARG A 153 -13.13 -10.75 19.36
N SER A 154 -13.19 -10.79 20.69
CA SER A 154 -13.67 -9.68 21.52
C SER A 154 -12.90 -8.37 21.33
N ARG A 155 -11.56 -8.41 21.15
CA ARG A 155 -10.71 -7.22 20.95
C ARG A 155 -11.02 -6.47 19.64
N TYR A 156 -11.62 -7.15 18.67
CA TYR A 156 -11.98 -6.57 17.37
C TYR A 156 -13.49 -6.64 17.11
N ASN A 157 -14.30 -6.48 18.17
CA ASN A 157 -15.76 -6.42 18.08
C ASN A 157 -16.39 -7.58 17.26
N GLY A 158 -15.90 -8.80 17.49
CA GLY A 158 -16.40 -10.02 16.85
C GLY A 158 -15.70 -10.44 15.56
N ILE A 159 -14.92 -9.54 14.91
CA ILE A 159 -14.22 -9.82 13.63
C ILE A 159 -13.45 -11.13 13.69
N ASN A 160 -13.58 -11.97 12.65
CA ASN A 160 -12.93 -13.26 12.57
C ASN A 160 -11.44 -13.07 12.30
N SER A 161 -10.69 -12.96 13.39
CA SER A 161 -9.30 -12.52 13.36
C SER A 161 -8.31 -13.49 12.71
N ASN A 162 -8.75 -14.72 12.46
CA ASN A 162 -7.96 -15.84 11.98
C ASN A 162 -8.84 -16.72 11.05
N PRO A 163 -9.26 -16.20 9.87
CA PRO A 163 -10.13 -16.94 8.96
C PRO A 163 -9.35 -17.97 8.13
N ILE A 164 -10.04 -18.96 7.57
CA ILE A 164 -9.47 -19.91 6.59
C ILE A 164 -9.45 -19.33 5.17
N PHE A 165 -10.43 -18.47 4.86
CA PHE A 165 -10.60 -17.81 3.58
C PHE A 165 -10.92 -16.34 3.81
N LEU A 166 -10.27 -15.46 3.04
CA LEU A 166 -10.65 -14.05 2.91
C LEU A 166 -10.57 -13.67 1.43
N PHE A 167 -11.63 -13.06 0.94
CA PHE A 167 -11.66 -12.29 -0.30
C PHE A 167 -11.64 -10.80 0.07
N GLY A 168 -11.08 -9.96 -0.80
CA GLY A 168 -11.23 -8.51 -0.71
C GLY A 168 -11.09 -7.83 -2.06
N LEU A 169 -11.63 -6.63 -2.16
CA LEU A 169 -11.61 -5.78 -3.35
C LEU A 169 -11.09 -4.39 -2.95
N ASP A 170 -10.26 -3.76 -3.79
CA ASP A 170 -9.83 -2.35 -3.68
C ASP A 170 -10.02 -1.68 -5.05
N THR A 171 -11.06 -0.85 -5.19
CA THR A 171 -11.34 -0.08 -6.41
C THR A 171 -11.09 1.40 -6.17
N ARG A 172 -10.51 2.08 -7.16
CA ARG A 172 -10.26 3.51 -7.12
C ARG A 172 -10.52 4.15 -8.47
N TYR A 173 -10.95 5.41 -8.45
CA TYR A 173 -11.19 6.23 -9.63
C TYR A 173 -10.59 7.61 -9.40
N ALA A 174 -9.74 8.06 -10.31
CA ALA A 174 -9.07 9.35 -10.27
C ALA A 174 -9.79 10.37 -11.16
N PHE A 175 -9.78 11.61 -10.70
CA PHE A 175 -10.02 12.79 -11.52
C PHE A 175 -8.80 13.70 -11.35
N TRP A 176 -8.12 14.00 -12.45
CA TRP A 176 -6.88 14.78 -12.48
C TRP A 176 -7.00 15.92 -13.48
N LYS A 177 -6.86 17.16 -13.03
CA LYS A 177 -6.68 18.31 -13.93
C LYS A 177 -5.22 18.36 -14.40
N VAL A 178 -4.98 18.17 -15.70
CA VAL A 178 -3.65 18.23 -16.30
C VAL A 178 -3.34 19.68 -16.73
N GLY A 179 -2.16 20.17 -16.37
CA GLY A 179 -1.70 21.52 -16.73
C GLY A 179 -1.49 21.69 -18.24
N ALA A 180 -1.62 22.92 -18.74
CA ALA A 180 -1.37 23.24 -20.15
C ALA A 180 0.07 22.87 -20.60
N SER A 181 1.03 22.90 -19.68
CA SER A 181 2.48 22.77 -19.96
C SER A 181 3.05 21.35 -19.96
N ALA A 182 2.23 20.30 -19.87
CA ALA A 182 2.70 18.93 -20.16
C ALA A 182 3.18 18.84 -21.63
N GLY A 183 4.29 18.13 -21.85
CA GLY A 183 5.11 18.20 -23.07
C GLY A 183 4.50 17.62 -24.36
N ALA A 184 5.38 17.39 -25.34
CA ALA A 184 5.02 17.07 -26.72
C ALA A 184 4.22 15.76 -26.89
N ASP A 185 4.33 14.81 -25.95
CA ASP A 185 3.67 13.48 -26.00
C ASP A 185 2.16 13.51 -25.69
N ARG A 186 1.50 14.64 -26.01
CA ARG A 186 0.04 14.75 -26.01
C ARG A 186 -0.53 13.90 -27.15
N PRO A 187 -1.51 13.02 -26.87
CA PRO A 187 -2.49 12.65 -27.88
C PRO A 187 -3.06 13.91 -28.54
N GLU A 188 -3.16 13.91 -29.88
CA GLU A 188 -3.59 15.07 -30.66
C GLU A 188 -5.00 15.57 -30.26
N SER A 189 -5.82 14.67 -29.70
CA SER A 189 -7.13 14.93 -29.10
C SER A 189 -7.11 15.71 -27.77
N LEU A 190 -5.94 16.02 -27.21
CA LEU A 190 -5.75 16.80 -25.97
C LEU A 190 -5.05 18.15 -26.22
N THR A 191 -5.01 18.62 -27.47
CA THR A 191 -4.53 19.95 -27.87
C THR A 191 -5.57 21.04 -27.58
N GLY A 192 -5.79 21.32 -26.30
CA GLY A 192 -6.74 22.34 -25.84
C GLY A 192 -6.55 22.71 -24.36
N ASP A 193 -7.39 23.62 -23.87
CA ASP A 193 -7.33 24.15 -22.51
C ASP A 193 -7.33 23.07 -21.42
N SER A 194 -6.59 23.33 -20.34
CA SER A 194 -6.26 22.42 -19.23
C SER A 194 -7.31 21.35 -18.92
N THR A 195 -7.11 20.15 -19.47
CA THR A 195 -8.12 19.09 -19.53
C THR A 195 -8.26 18.33 -18.21
N PHE A 196 -9.48 17.90 -17.89
CA PHE A 196 -9.74 16.98 -16.79
C PHE A 196 -9.70 15.54 -17.29
N ALA A 197 -8.66 14.80 -16.91
CA ALA A 197 -8.59 13.37 -17.10
C ALA A 197 -9.42 12.65 -16.02
N ALA A 198 -10.24 11.66 -16.43
CA ALA A 198 -10.97 10.79 -15.52
C ALA A 198 -10.69 9.33 -15.88
N PHE A 199 -10.14 8.57 -14.94
CA PHE A 199 -9.65 7.21 -15.19
C PHE A 199 -9.84 6.31 -13.95
N PRO A 200 -10.07 5.00 -14.11
CA PRO A 200 -9.92 4.08 -13.01
C PRO A 200 -8.45 4.11 -12.55
N MET A 201 -8.21 4.06 -11.25
CA MET A 201 -6.91 4.27 -10.63
C MET A 201 -6.41 3.04 -9.85
N GLN A 202 -7.31 2.08 -9.57
CA GLN A 202 -7.02 0.73 -9.07
C GLN A 202 -8.26 -0.14 -9.27
N LEU A 203 -8.08 -1.43 -9.56
CA LEU A 203 -9.12 -2.45 -9.48
C LEU A 203 -8.45 -3.77 -9.08
N ASP A 204 -8.18 -3.93 -7.79
CA ASP A 204 -7.46 -5.09 -7.24
C ASP A 204 -8.39 -6.06 -6.52
N VAL A 205 -8.22 -7.34 -6.85
CA VAL A 205 -8.83 -8.48 -6.18
C VAL A 205 -7.76 -9.19 -5.35
N HIS A 206 -8.08 -9.45 -4.08
CA HIS A 206 -7.21 -10.14 -3.14
C HIS A 206 -7.85 -11.45 -2.69
N VAL A 207 -7.09 -12.55 -2.70
CA VAL A 207 -7.49 -13.82 -2.10
C VAL A 207 -6.42 -14.27 -1.11
N MET A 208 -6.86 -14.70 0.07
CA MET A 208 -6.00 -15.25 1.12
C MET A 208 -6.58 -16.56 1.63
N LEU A 209 -5.78 -17.63 1.54
CA LEU A 209 -6.11 -18.97 2.05
C LEU A 209 -5.20 -19.31 3.22
N ARG A 210 -5.75 -19.86 4.29
CA ARG A 210 -5.02 -20.18 5.53
C ARG A 210 -5.40 -21.58 6.01
N PRO A 211 -5.05 -22.63 5.23
CA PRO A 211 -5.61 -23.97 5.41
C PRO A 211 -5.23 -24.59 6.77
N VAL A 212 -4.02 -24.31 7.26
CA VAL A 212 -3.53 -24.73 8.58
C VAL A 212 -3.08 -23.54 9.41
N LYS A 213 -3.11 -23.71 10.73
CA LYS A 213 -2.48 -22.84 11.72
C LYS A 213 -1.04 -22.46 11.32
N TYR A 214 -0.69 -21.18 11.49
CA TYR A 214 0.58 -20.54 11.11
C TYR A 214 0.91 -20.47 9.61
N PHE A 215 0.11 -21.01 8.68
CA PHE A 215 0.34 -20.89 7.24
C PHE A 215 -0.64 -19.91 6.56
N THR A 216 -0.18 -19.27 5.50
CA THR A 216 -0.97 -18.42 4.60
C THR A 216 -0.48 -18.57 3.17
N LEU A 217 -1.39 -18.76 2.23
CA LEU A 217 -1.22 -18.45 0.80
C LEU A 217 -1.95 -17.14 0.51
N MET A 218 -1.37 -16.29 -0.32
CA MET A 218 -1.91 -14.97 -0.65
C MET A 218 -1.66 -14.64 -2.12
N THR A 219 -2.65 -14.09 -2.82
CA THR A 219 -2.52 -13.56 -4.18
C THR A 219 -3.27 -12.24 -4.34
N THR A 220 -2.66 -11.30 -5.06
CA THR A 220 -3.34 -10.12 -5.61
C THR A 220 -3.29 -10.19 -7.13
N ALA A 221 -4.45 -10.17 -7.77
CA ALA A 221 -4.57 -9.89 -9.20
C ALA A 221 -5.40 -8.62 -9.38
N GLY A 222 -5.00 -7.71 -10.27
CA GLY A 222 -5.72 -6.45 -10.40
C GLY A 222 -5.27 -5.57 -11.55
N ALA A 223 -6.16 -4.67 -11.97
CA ALA A 223 -5.89 -3.76 -13.08
C ALA A 223 -4.78 -2.77 -12.74
N LEU A 224 -3.89 -2.57 -13.70
CA LEU A 224 -3.04 -1.40 -13.84
C LEU A 224 -3.74 -0.46 -14.85
N ALA A 225 -3.95 0.83 -14.54
CA ALA A 225 -4.84 1.73 -15.31
C ALA A 225 -4.27 3.15 -15.61
N LYS A 226 -4.26 3.57 -16.90
CA LYS A 226 -3.51 4.73 -17.43
C LYS A 226 -4.27 6.05 -17.22
N TYR A 227 -3.51 7.13 -16.98
CA TYR A 227 -4.06 8.49 -16.86
C TYR A 227 -4.75 9.00 -18.13
N LYS A 228 -4.36 8.51 -19.32
CA LYS A 228 -4.94 8.86 -20.62
C LYS A 228 -6.43 8.45 -20.78
N GLY A 229 -6.98 7.64 -19.87
CA GLY A 229 -8.42 7.42 -19.72
C GLY A 229 -8.86 5.96 -19.74
N TYR A 230 -10.19 5.74 -19.64
CA TYR A 230 -10.80 4.41 -19.67
C TYR A 230 -10.48 3.63 -20.95
N LYS A 231 -10.54 4.29 -22.12
CA LYS A 231 -10.35 3.64 -23.43
C LYS A 231 -8.98 2.97 -23.51
N GLU A 232 -7.91 3.75 -23.37
CA GLU A 232 -6.53 3.25 -23.36
C GLU A 232 -6.19 2.32 -22.18
N THR A 233 -6.99 2.35 -21.11
CA THR A 233 -6.82 1.45 -19.96
C THR A 233 -7.26 0.01 -20.23
N PHE A 234 -8.12 -0.21 -21.22
CA PHE A 234 -8.74 -1.52 -21.49
C PHE A 234 -8.51 -2.05 -22.92
N GLU A 235 -7.74 -1.34 -23.75
CA GLU A 235 -7.49 -1.70 -25.18
C GLU A 235 -6.13 -2.39 -25.46
N ARG A 236 -5.22 -2.62 -24.48
CA ARG A 236 -3.79 -2.99 -24.73
C ARG A 236 -3.42 -4.48 -24.45
N ARG A 237 -2.28 -4.79 -23.78
CA ARG A 237 -1.60 -6.11 -23.71
C ARG A 237 -1.16 -6.81 -22.34
N THR A 238 -1.48 -6.31 -21.12
CA THR A 238 -1.93 -7.08 -19.87
C THR A 238 -2.37 -6.21 -18.61
N PRO A 239 -3.67 -6.06 -18.22
CA PRO A 239 -4.16 -5.05 -17.27
C PRO A 239 -4.29 -5.64 -15.87
N PHE A 240 -5.26 -6.55 -15.73
CA PHE A 240 -5.33 -7.57 -14.71
C PHE A 240 -4.05 -8.36 -14.82
N MET A 241 -3.18 -8.14 -13.84
CA MET A 241 -1.95 -8.87 -13.69
C MET A 241 -1.78 -9.27 -12.24
N VAL A 242 -0.95 -10.29 -12.05
CA VAL A 242 -0.67 -10.86 -10.75
C VAL A 242 0.41 -10.01 -10.06
N LYS A 243 -0.01 -9.16 -9.13
CA LYS A 243 0.84 -8.19 -8.43
C LYS A 243 1.62 -8.82 -7.28
N ASP A 244 0.98 -9.67 -6.49
CA ASP A 244 1.65 -10.52 -5.47
C ASP A 244 1.19 -11.97 -5.62
N VAL A 245 2.09 -12.93 -5.38
CA VAL A 245 1.74 -14.31 -4.98
C VAL A 245 2.76 -14.77 -3.98
N PHE A 246 2.35 -15.13 -2.77
CA PHE A 246 3.29 -15.69 -1.80
C PHE A 246 2.67 -16.74 -0.87
N ALA A 247 3.51 -17.70 -0.50
CA ALA A 247 3.31 -18.55 0.66
C ALA A 247 4.04 -17.94 1.86
N MET A 248 3.48 -18.05 3.07
CA MET A 248 4.04 -17.47 4.28
C MET A 248 3.75 -18.31 5.52
N VAL A 249 4.81 -18.61 6.28
CA VAL A 249 4.72 -19.06 7.68
C VAL A 249 4.83 -17.82 8.57
N HIS A 250 3.93 -17.64 9.53
CA HIS A 250 3.85 -16.41 10.35
C HIS A 250 3.27 -16.65 11.74
N GLN A 251 3.36 -15.63 12.60
CA GLN A 251 2.88 -15.63 13.99
C GLN A 251 3.65 -16.59 14.92
N LEU A 252 4.91 -16.84 14.56
CA LEU A 252 5.93 -17.46 15.40
C LEU A 252 6.34 -16.50 16.55
N PRO A 253 7.20 -16.90 17.49
CA PRO A 253 7.72 -16.00 18.52
C PRO A 253 8.30 -14.70 17.94
N TYR A 254 8.21 -13.61 18.70
CA TYR A 254 8.56 -12.25 18.25
C TYR A 254 7.81 -11.78 16.98
N MET A 255 6.63 -12.36 16.72
CA MET A 255 5.91 -12.16 15.46
C MET A 255 6.72 -12.51 14.22
N ALA A 256 7.67 -13.46 14.36
CA ALA A 256 8.51 -13.88 13.25
C ALA A 256 7.69 -14.51 12.12
N TYR A 257 8.17 -14.30 10.90
CA TYR A 257 7.61 -14.86 9.68
C TYR A 257 8.69 -15.14 8.64
N ALA A 258 8.35 -16.01 7.69
CA ALA A 258 9.09 -16.26 6.46
C ALA A 258 8.08 -16.32 5.31
N ARG A 259 8.29 -15.54 4.24
CA ARG A 259 7.48 -15.54 3.01
C ARG A 259 8.33 -15.85 1.79
N VAL A 260 7.73 -16.53 0.81
CA VAL A 260 8.36 -16.91 -0.47
C VAL A 260 7.38 -16.69 -1.62
N GLY A 261 7.85 -16.13 -2.73
CA GLY A 261 7.06 -15.83 -3.93
C GLY A 261 7.33 -14.43 -4.50
N ARG A 262 6.34 -13.87 -5.20
CA ARG A 262 6.38 -12.51 -5.78
C ARG A 262 5.80 -11.49 -4.81
N PHE A 263 6.56 -10.43 -4.52
CA PHE A 263 6.18 -9.34 -3.60
C PHE A 263 6.93 -8.04 -3.88
N ILE A 264 6.50 -6.92 -3.28
CA ILE A 264 7.28 -5.69 -3.21
C ILE A 264 8.37 -5.86 -2.13
N PRO A 265 9.66 -5.62 -2.42
CA PRO A 265 10.74 -5.80 -1.46
C PRO A 265 10.67 -4.76 -0.32
N ILE A 266 11.36 -5.05 0.78
CA ILE A 266 11.23 -4.28 2.00
C ILE A 266 12.24 -3.12 2.07
N PHE A 267 11.79 -1.94 1.65
CA PHE A 267 12.60 -0.73 1.63
C PHE A 267 11.75 0.55 1.76
N GLY A 268 12.28 1.51 2.52
CA GLY A 268 11.64 2.82 2.75
C GLY A 268 10.33 2.72 3.51
N THR A 269 9.53 3.77 3.46
CA THR A 269 8.16 3.80 3.95
C THR A 269 7.18 3.53 2.82
N TYR A 270 6.11 2.80 3.11
CA TYR A 270 5.01 2.58 2.17
C TYR A 270 4.02 3.75 2.23
N GLY A 271 4.30 4.82 1.48
CA GLY A 271 3.34 5.88 1.23
C GLY A 271 2.18 5.46 0.33
N ASP A 272 1.09 6.24 0.33
CA ASP A 272 0.01 6.08 -0.64
C ASP A 272 0.34 6.71 -2.00
N ASP A 273 1.08 7.81 -2.00
CA ASP A 273 1.50 8.49 -3.20
C ASP A 273 2.67 7.79 -3.92
N HIS A 274 2.35 6.90 -4.88
CA HIS A 274 3.33 6.23 -5.71
C HIS A 274 4.21 7.14 -6.58
N THR A 275 3.82 8.40 -6.83
CA THR A 275 4.61 9.34 -7.65
C THR A 275 5.65 10.12 -6.84
N SER A 276 5.71 9.93 -5.52
CA SER A 276 6.70 10.54 -4.63
C SER A 276 8.14 10.12 -5.01
N PRO A 277 9.15 11.00 -4.89
CA PRO A 277 10.56 10.70 -5.17
C PRO A 277 11.05 9.46 -4.43
N VAL A 278 10.72 9.33 -3.12
CA VAL A 278 11.11 8.18 -2.28
C VAL A 278 10.46 6.86 -2.73
N ARG A 279 9.53 6.88 -3.69
CA ARG A 279 8.92 5.70 -4.31
C ARG A 279 9.44 5.48 -5.74
N ARG A 280 9.56 6.54 -6.55
CA ARG A 280 9.99 6.45 -7.96
C ARG A 280 11.48 6.13 -8.10
N PHE A 281 12.37 6.90 -7.45
CA PHE A 281 13.83 6.73 -7.58
C PHE A 281 14.31 5.40 -6.98
N ASN A 282 13.53 4.80 -6.08
CA ASN A 282 13.86 3.52 -5.48
C ASN A 282 13.35 2.31 -6.29
N GLU A 283 12.73 2.52 -7.45
CA GLU A 283 12.06 1.49 -8.25
C GLU A 283 11.00 0.73 -7.41
N LEU A 284 10.15 1.49 -6.70
CA LEU A 284 9.05 0.98 -5.85
C LEU A 284 7.70 1.67 -6.13
N ASP A 285 7.58 2.29 -7.30
CA ASP A 285 6.35 2.81 -7.91
C ASP A 285 5.44 1.65 -8.31
N GLN A 286 4.26 1.56 -7.71
CA GLN A 286 3.36 0.41 -7.88
C GLN A 286 2.38 0.52 -9.03
N GLY A 287 2.40 1.64 -9.75
CA GLY A 287 1.84 1.71 -11.10
C GLY A 287 2.62 0.85 -12.11
N ARG A 288 3.83 0.40 -11.74
CA ARG A 288 4.77 -0.34 -12.60
C ARG A 288 4.93 -1.81 -12.19
N LEU A 289 5.32 -2.62 -13.18
CA LEU A 289 5.55 -4.07 -13.02
C LEU A 289 6.81 -4.37 -12.20
N HIS A 290 7.89 -3.64 -12.49
CA HIS A 290 9.24 -3.94 -12.00
C HIS A 290 9.47 -3.73 -10.50
N SER A 291 8.57 -2.98 -9.85
CA SER A 291 8.55 -2.74 -8.40
C SER A 291 8.18 -3.98 -7.56
N ARG A 292 7.90 -5.12 -8.21
CA ARG A 292 7.76 -6.43 -7.56
C ARG A 292 8.90 -7.34 -7.98
N VAL A 293 9.41 -8.09 -7.01
CA VAL A 293 10.52 -9.03 -7.13
C VAL A 293 10.07 -10.43 -6.74
N THR A 294 10.83 -11.45 -7.11
CA THR A 294 10.51 -12.85 -6.77
C THR A 294 11.61 -13.44 -5.91
N GLY A 295 11.30 -13.90 -4.70
CA GLY A 295 12.33 -14.36 -3.77
C GLY A 295 11.80 -14.84 -2.42
N VAL A 296 12.62 -14.68 -1.39
CA VAL A 296 12.35 -15.02 0.01
C VAL A 296 12.54 -13.79 0.89
N GLU A 297 11.70 -13.63 1.90
CA GLU A 297 11.88 -12.64 2.97
C GLU A 297 11.61 -13.27 4.33
N ILE A 298 12.45 -12.94 5.31
CA ILE A 298 12.26 -13.29 6.72
C ILE A 298 12.25 -12.01 7.56
N GLY A 299 11.53 -12.01 8.68
CA GLY A 299 11.53 -10.85 9.58
C GLY A 299 10.85 -11.08 10.91
N ILE A 300 11.07 -10.15 11.83
CA ILE A 300 10.46 -10.07 13.17
C ILE A 300 9.80 -8.70 13.37
N ALA A 301 8.65 -8.68 14.05
CA ALA A 301 7.91 -7.44 14.29
C ALA A 301 7.14 -7.45 15.64
N PRO A 302 7.83 -7.64 16.79
CA PRO A 302 7.24 -7.66 18.14
C PRO A 302 6.85 -6.27 18.68
N ASN A 303 6.49 -5.32 17.82
CA ASN A 303 6.58 -3.86 18.01
C ASN A 303 8.02 -3.33 17.96
N TYR A 304 8.81 -3.60 19.00
CA TYR A 304 10.18 -3.10 19.15
C TYR A 304 11.15 -4.20 19.62
N PRO A 305 12.39 -4.24 19.10
CA PRO A 305 12.79 -3.69 17.80
C PRO A 305 12.05 -4.41 16.66
N PHE A 306 12.27 -4.00 15.41
CA PHE A 306 11.85 -4.75 14.23
C PHE A 306 13.03 -4.95 13.28
N ALA A 307 12.99 -6.03 12.51
CA ALA A 307 13.98 -6.32 11.46
C ALA A 307 13.39 -7.22 10.37
N HIS A 308 13.72 -6.92 9.13
CA HIS A 308 13.30 -7.64 7.93
C HIS A 308 14.50 -7.76 6.99
N VAL A 309 14.68 -8.92 6.34
CA VAL A 309 15.64 -9.08 5.24
C VAL A 309 15.06 -9.96 4.14
N SER A 310 15.33 -9.57 2.90
CA SER A 310 14.84 -10.22 1.68
C SER A 310 16.00 -10.46 0.72
N PHE A 311 15.93 -11.60 0.04
CA PHE A 311 16.82 -11.98 -1.07
C PHE A 311 15.95 -12.40 -2.24
N PHE A 312 16.20 -11.84 -3.42
CA PHE A 312 15.27 -11.94 -4.55
C PHE A 312 15.96 -11.84 -5.90
N ARG A 313 15.29 -12.36 -6.92
CA ARG A 313 15.53 -12.04 -8.32
C ARG A 313 14.71 -10.80 -8.69
N PRO A 314 15.33 -9.70 -9.15
CA PRO A 314 14.60 -8.50 -9.53
C PRO A 314 13.77 -8.76 -10.81
N SER A 315 12.81 -7.88 -11.08
CA SER A 315 12.27 -7.75 -12.44
C SER A 315 13.14 -6.79 -13.26
N GLN A 316 13.12 -6.95 -14.57
CA GLN A 316 13.67 -5.97 -15.52
C GLN A 316 12.99 -4.61 -15.25
N ARG A 317 13.75 -3.52 -15.24
CA ARG A 317 13.21 -2.15 -15.20
C ARG A 317 12.64 -1.84 -16.57
N ASP A 318 11.39 -1.38 -16.64
CA ASP A 318 10.85 -0.84 -17.90
C ASP A 318 11.80 0.25 -18.41
N VAL A 319 12.34 0.05 -19.62
CA VAL A 319 13.23 1.01 -20.29
C VAL A 319 12.46 2.31 -20.45
N PHE A 320 12.99 3.41 -19.93
CA PHE A 320 12.48 4.74 -20.24
C PHE A 320 12.93 5.13 -21.66
N SER A 321 12.35 4.46 -22.65
CA SER A 321 12.21 5.03 -23.98
C SER A 321 11.18 6.16 -23.88
N GLY A 322 11.37 7.24 -24.64
CA GLY A 322 10.33 8.26 -24.79
C GLY A 322 9.12 7.77 -25.58
N ASP A 323 9.34 6.76 -26.42
CA ASP A 323 8.28 6.04 -27.09
C ASP A 323 7.44 5.21 -26.10
N ASP A 324 6.12 5.45 -26.07
CA ASP A 324 5.09 4.62 -25.40
C ASP A 324 4.89 3.27 -26.16
N THR A 325 5.90 2.84 -26.92
CA THR A 325 5.91 1.61 -27.73
C THR A 325 5.87 0.34 -26.88
N ASP A 326 5.09 -0.61 -27.38
CA ASP A 326 4.72 -1.95 -26.91
C ASP A 326 5.73 -2.88 -26.20
N ASN A 327 6.95 -2.47 -25.83
CA ASN A 327 7.89 -3.30 -25.05
C ASN A 327 7.33 -3.72 -23.67
N ASP A 328 6.42 -2.94 -23.09
CA ASP A 328 5.57 -3.29 -21.94
C ASP A 328 4.44 -4.28 -22.32
N SER A 329 4.75 -5.19 -23.26
CA SER A 329 3.94 -6.36 -23.66
C SER A 329 4.72 -7.68 -23.69
N ASP A 330 6.04 -7.67 -23.48
CA ASP A 330 6.84 -8.87 -23.25
C ASP A 330 6.83 -9.25 -21.75
N PRO A 331 6.27 -10.42 -21.36
CA PRO A 331 6.12 -10.82 -19.96
C PRO A 331 7.41 -11.41 -19.36
N SER A 332 8.56 -10.75 -19.53
CA SER A 332 9.85 -11.06 -18.91
C SER A 332 9.87 -10.74 -17.40
N PHE A 333 8.92 -11.31 -16.65
CA PHE A 333 8.62 -11.02 -15.23
C PHE A 333 9.80 -11.18 -14.25
N LEU A 334 10.92 -11.75 -14.69
CA LEU A 334 12.15 -12.01 -13.94
C LEU A 334 13.35 -11.52 -14.75
N GLY A 335 13.98 -10.43 -14.34
CA GLY A 335 15.27 -10.02 -14.90
C GLY A 335 16.38 -10.99 -14.51
N THR A 336 17.55 -10.93 -15.13
CA THR A 336 18.78 -11.60 -14.70
C THR A 336 19.26 -11.09 -13.33
N GLY A 337 20.35 -11.66 -12.85
CA GLY A 337 21.01 -11.23 -11.62
C GLY A 337 20.17 -11.43 -10.35
N TRP A 338 20.38 -10.54 -9.37
CA TRP A 338 19.95 -10.72 -7.99
C TRP A 338 19.77 -9.37 -7.27
N GLY A 339 19.10 -9.40 -6.13
CA GLY A 339 19.01 -8.26 -5.23
C GLY A 339 18.75 -8.69 -3.80
N ALA A 340 19.01 -7.77 -2.88
CA ALA A 340 18.72 -7.93 -1.46
C ALA A 340 18.18 -6.61 -0.91
N ALA A 341 17.27 -6.69 0.05
CA ALA A 341 16.80 -5.52 0.79
C ALA A 341 16.60 -5.85 2.26
N PHE A 342 17.03 -4.95 3.15
CA PHE A 342 16.80 -5.00 4.58
C PHE A 342 16.05 -3.76 5.06
N SER A 343 15.31 -3.92 6.16
CA SER A 343 14.71 -2.80 6.89
C SER A 343 14.60 -3.12 8.38
N ALA A 344 15.11 -2.24 9.24
CA ALA A 344 15.19 -2.47 10.68
C ALA A 344 15.07 -1.18 11.48
N GLY A 345 14.64 -1.26 12.75
CA GLY A 345 14.52 -0.09 13.61
C GLY A 345 13.68 -0.28 14.86
N TRP A 346 13.16 0.84 15.38
CA TRP A 346 12.33 0.92 16.57
C TRP A 346 10.95 1.51 16.24
N ARG A 347 9.89 0.94 16.82
CA ARG A 347 8.50 1.39 16.65
C ARG A 347 7.80 1.39 17.99
N ASP A 348 7.42 2.57 18.46
CA ASP A 348 6.62 2.79 19.66
C ASP A 348 5.28 3.47 19.32
N LEU A 349 4.44 3.71 20.33
CA LEU A 349 3.10 4.29 20.15
C LEU A 349 3.15 5.79 19.81
N GLY A 350 4.17 6.49 20.32
CA GLY A 350 4.40 7.93 20.11
C GLY A 350 5.45 8.29 19.06
N TRP A 351 6.30 7.36 18.63
CA TRP A 351 7.37 7.62 17.65
C TRP A 351 7.91 6.33 17.02
N GLN A 352 8.58 6.45 15.87
CA GLN A 352 9.38 5.38 15.27
C GLN A 352 10.62 5.95 14.58
N VAL A 353 11.65 5.12 14.44
CA VAL A 353 12.81 5.35 13.56
C VAL A 353 13.19 4.03 12.89
N GLY A 354 13.60 4.07 11.63
CA GLY A 354 14.00 2.88 10.89
C GLY A 354 14.93 3.18 9.72
N ILE A 355 15.92 2.32 9.54
CA ILE A 355 16.83 2.33 8.40
C ILE A 355 16.43 1.22 7.43
N SER A 356 16.63 1.45 6.13
CA SER A 356 16.52 0.43 5.09
C SER A 356 17.66 0.55 4.10
N GLY A 357 18.09 -0.58 3.54
CA GLY A 357 19.05 -0.63 2.43
C GLY A 357 18.58 -1.63 1.39
N MET A 358 18.71 -1.29 0.11
CA MET A 358 18.36 -2.17 -1.00
C MET A 358 19.41 -2.10 -2.09
N ILE A 359 19.79 -3.26 -2.60
CA ILE A 359 20.70 -3.41 -3.74
C ILE A 359 20.06 -4.30 -4.80
N LYS A 360 20.27 -3.95 -6.07
CA LYS A 360 19.92 -4.75 -7.24
C LYS A 360 21.14 -4.83 -8.15
N ARG A 361 21.39 -6.01 -8.69
CA ARG A 361 22.42 -6.32 -9.68
C ARG A 361 21.74 -6.99 -10.87
N ARG A 362 21.81 -6.35 -12.04
CA ARG A 362 21.17 -6.75 -13.30
C ARG A 362 22.09 -6.36 -14.45
N ASP A 363 21.85 -6.92 -15.63
CA ASP A 363 22.47 -6.44 -16.87
C ASP A 363 21.97 -5.02 -17.23
N LEU A 364 22.80 -4.25 -17.94
CA LEU A 364 22.49 -2.85 -18.31
C LEU A 364 21.16 -2.70 -19.06
N THR A 365 20.90 -3.62 -19.99
CA THR A 365 19.68 -3.73 -20.80
C THR A 365 18.42 -3.88 -19.95
N GLU A 366 18.53 -4.42 -18.73
CA GLU A 366 17.41 -4.60 -17.79
C GLU A 366 17.27 -3.48 -16.76
N GLY A 367 17.99 -2.36 -16.94
CA GLY A 367 18.04 -1.25 -15.99
C GLY A 367 19.22 -1.30 -15.02
N GLY A 368 20.20 -2.18 -15.25
CA GLY A 368 21.50 -2.18 -14.58
C GLY A 368 21.44 -2.26 -13.06
N ASN A 369 22.54 -1.82 -12.43
CA ASN A 369 22.70 -1.81 -10.99
C ASN A 369 21.90 -0.69 -10.31
N TYR A 370 21.41 -0.97 -9.10
CA TYR A 370 20.84 0.03 -8.19
C TYR A 370 21.35 -0.22 -6.77
N ASP A 371 21.62 0.86 -6.05
CA ASP A 371 21.97 0.88 -4.63
C ASP A 371 21.19 2.01 -3.95
N GLY A 372 20.58 1.76 -2.81
CA GLY A 372 19.86 2.78 -2.06
C GLY A 372 19.87 2.56 -0.55
N PHE A 373 19.87 3.66 0.20
CA PHE A 373 19.77 3.70 1.65
C PHE A 373 18.74 4.74 2.09
N ALA A 374 17.79 4.34 2.93
CA ALA A 374 16.70 5.17 3.44
C ALA A 374 16.75 5.27 4.97
N LEU A 375 16.69 6.49 5.50
CA LEU A 375 16.34 6.80 6.88
C LEU A 375 14.87 7.21 6.93
N SER A 376 14.11 6.65 7.86
CA SER A 376 12.68 6.91 8.05
C SER A 376 12.33 7.14 9.51
N TRP A 377 11.36 8.01 9.77
CA TRP A 377 10.89 8.33 11.12
C TRP A 377 9.41 8.68 11.12
N ALA A 378 8.75 8.55 12.28
CA ALA A 378 7.46 9.17 12.50
C ALA A 378 7.32 9.64 13.96
N PHE A 379 6.46 10.62 14.17
CA PHE A 379 6.11 11.16 15.47
C PHE A 379 4.58 11.29 15.59
N ASN A 380 4.03 10.78 16.68
CA ASN A 380 2.61 10.75 16.99
C ASN A 380 2.40 11.47 18.34
N PRO A 381 2.40 12.81 18.39
CA PRO A 381 2.21 13.56 19.63
C PRO A 381 0.87 13.25 20.31
N TRP A 382 -0.14 12.77 19.57
CA TRP A 382 -1.41 12.28 20.11
C TRP A 382 -1.24 11.07 21.06
N PHE A 383 -0.10 10.38 21.05
CA PHE A 383 0.18 9.40 22.09
C PHE A 383 0.29 10.07 23.49
N PHE A 384 0.94 11.23 23.56
CA PHE A 384 1.24 11.97 24.78
C PHE A 384 0.18 13.05 25.11
N ALA A 385 -0.45 13.65 24.09
CA ALA A 385 -1.35 14.78 24.20
C ALA A 385 -2.68 14.52 23.47
N ASP A 386 -3.73 14.13 24.21
CA ASP A 386 -5.04 13.78 23.63
C ASP A 386 -5.71 14.90 22.83
N TRP A 387 -5.33 16.15 23.05
CA TRP A 387 -5.84 17.33 22.34
C TRP A 387 -5.20 17.57 20.98
N LEU A 388 -4.05 16.94 20.68
CA LEU A 388 -3.26 17.17 19.45
C LEU A 388 -3.26 15.92 18.54
N PRO A 389 -4.30 15.70 17.72
CA PRO A 389 -4.50 14.46 16.94
C PRO A 389 -3.73 14.51 15.61
N LEU A 390 -2.42 14.68 15.75
CA LEU A 390 -1.46 14.91 14.69
C LEU A 390 -0.56 13.68 14.53
N THR A 391 -0.15 13.35 13.30
CA THR A 391 0.91 12.37 13.03
C THR A 391 1.82 12.94 11.94
N TYR A 392 3.12 12.89 12.18
CA TYR A 392 4.17 13.31 11.27
C TYR A 392 4.97 12.09 10.82
N LEU A 393 5.17 11.91 9.52
CA LEU A 393 6.05 10.90 8.90
C LEU A 393 7.14 11.64 8.13
N GLY A 394 8.35 11.10 8.13
CA GLY A 394 9.39 11.51 7.19
C GLY A 394 10.25 10.36 6.70
N GLU A 395 10.81 10.54 5.51
CA GLU A 395 11.76 9.64 4.86
C GLU A 395 12.80 10.47 4.10
N LEU A 396 14.06 10.08 4.21
CA LEU A 396 15.20 10.63 3.47
C LEU A 396 15.98 9.46 2.88
N THR A 397 16.14 9.44 1.56
CA THR A 397 16.68 8.31 0.83
C THR A 397 17.70 8.79 -0.20
N VAL A 398 18.92 8.28 -0.08
CA VAL A 398 20.04 8.53 -1.01
C VAL A 398 20.38 7.24 -1.74
N GLY A 399 20.77 7.32 -3.01
CA GLY A 399 21.13 6.13 -3.76
C GLY A 399 21.86 6.43 -5.07
N ARG A 400 22.04 5.36 -5.85
CA ARG A 400 22.63 5.37 -7.18
C ARG A 400 21.86 4.44 -8.11
N HIS A 401 21.64 4.92 -9.33
CA HIS A 401 21.33 4.09 -10.49
C HIS A 401 22.58 3.81 -11.31
N GLN A 402 22.42 2.99 -12.34
CA GLN A 402 23.32 2.87 -13.46
C GLN A 402 22.55 3.26 -14.73
N ARG A 403 23.07 4.23 -15.50
CA ARG A 403 22.45 4.70 -16.74
C ARG A 403 22.48 3.57 -17.77
N GLN A 404 21.36 3.35 -18.48
CA GLN A 404 21.20 2.18 -19.35
C GLN A 404 22.10 2.22 -20.60
N ILE A 405 22.46 3.42 -21.07
CA ILE A 405 23.25 3.63 -22.30
C ILE A 405 24.76 3.66 -21.97
N SER A 406 25.20 4.57 -21.11
CA SER A 406 26.64 4.75 -20.79
C SER A 406 27.20 3.73 -19.80
N GLY A 407 26.34 3.03 -19.05
CA GLY A 407 26.74 2.21 -17.91
C GLY A 407 27.34 3.00 -16.74
N SER A 408 27.35 4.35 -16.79
CA SER A 408 27.84 5.20 -15.70
C SER A 408 26.87 5.22 -14.53
N HIS A 409 27.36 5.58 -13.34
CA HIS A 409 26.49 5.80 -12.19
C HIS A 409 25.79 7.16 -12.28
N GLN A 410 24.61 7.24 -11.65
CA GLN A 410 23.79 8.43 -11.49
C GLN A 410 23.37 8.48 -10.03
N GLY A 411 23.80 9.51 -9.28
CA GLY A 411 23.46 9.66 -7.85
C GLY A 411 22.14 10.42 -7.68
N PHE A 412 21.32 10.03 -6.69
CA PHE A 412 20.04 10.69 -6.44
C PHE A 412 19.80 10.93 -4.94
N LEU A 413 18.97 11.95 -4.63
CA LEU A 413 18.40 12.20 -3.31
C LEU A 413 16.89 12.35 -3.40
N ALA A 414 16.18 11.68 -2.50
CA ALA A 414 14.73 11.76 -2.36
C ALA A 414 14.38 12.03 -0.90
N GLN A 415 13.46 12.96 -0.66
CA GLN A 415 12.97 13.29 0.67
C GLN A 415 11.45 13.42 0.64
N MET A 416 10.79 12.99 1.70
CA MET A 416 9.35 13.09 1.86
C MET A 416 9.02 13.40 3.32
N HIS A 417 8.12 14.36 3.54
CA HIS A 417 7.51 14.66 4.81
C HIS A 417 5.98 14.67 4.65
N GLU A 418 5.26 14.03 5.56
CA GLU A 418 3.79 14.01 5.57
C GLU A 418 3.27 14.33 6.98
N LEU A 419 2.27 15.20 7.05
CA LEU A 419 1.62 15.65 8.27
C LEU A 419 0.11 15.39 8.17
N ASP A 420 -0.38 14.42 8.95
CA ASP A 420 -1.78 13.98 9.01
C ASP A 420 -2.46 14.59 10.24
N PHE A 421 -3.57 15.30 10.05
CA PHE A 421 -4.33 15.93 11.12
C PHE A 421 -5.81 15.51 11.10
N LEU A 422 -6.22 14.79 12.14
CA LEU A 422 -7.61 14.36 12.32
C LEU A 422 -8.46 15.49 12.92
N VAL A 423 -9.19 16.20 12.06
CA VAL A 423 -10.19 17.20 12.46
C VAL A 423 -11.35 16.54 13.23
N ARG A 424 -11.94 15.48 12.66
CA ARG A 424 -13.01 14.65 13.24
C ARG A 424 -12.90 13.24 12.68
N ASN A 425 -13.51 12.25 13.33
CA ASN A 425 -13.54 10.89 12.79
C ASN A 425 -14.14 10.85 11.39
N GLY A 426 -13.34 10.39 10.43
CA GLY A 426 -13.66 10.37 9.01
C GLY A 426 -13.51 11.69 8.27
N VAL A 427 -12.93 12.73 8.90
CA VAL A 427 -12.48 13.97 8.24
C VAL A 427 -11.01 14.19 8.59
N ASN A 428 -10.15 14.09 7.59
CA ASN A 428 -8.71 14.23 7.69
C ASN A 428 -8.21 15.42 6.87
N LEU A 429 -7.18 16.11 7.36
CA LEU A 429 -6.37 17.04 6.57
C LEU A 429 -4.94 16.52 6.47
N ARG A 430 -4.28 16.82 5.36
CA ARG A 430 -2.89 16.45 5.10
C ARG A 430 -2.11 17.64 4.54
N ILE A 431 -0.90 17.84 5.05
CA ILE A 431 0.15 18.58 4.37
C ILE A 431 1.26 17.60 4.00
N LYS A 432 1.80 17.69 2.79
CA LYS A 432 2.91 16.86 2.30
C LYS A 432 3.97 17.74 1.66
N TYR A 433 5.22 17.37 1.81
CA TYR A 433 6.34 17.98 1.09
C TYR A 433 7.22 16.85 0.56
N ASP A 434 7.45 16.82 -0.74
CA ASP A 434 8.48 16.01 -1.36
C ASP A 434 9.62 16.91 -1.86
N PHE A 435 10.85 16.38 -1.83
CA PHE A 435 11.98 16.88 -2.61
C PHE A 435 12.58 15.70 -3.38
N GLY A 436 12.96 15.94 -4.64
CA GLY A 436 13.60 14.95 -5.49
C GLY A 436 14.70 15.60 -6.33
N ASP A 437 15.90 15.06 -6.20
CA ASP A 437 17.10 15.35 -6.98
C ASP A 437 17.46 14.02 -7.69
N PRO A 438 17.16 13.88 -9.00
CA PRO A 438 17.34 12.62 -9.71
C PRO A 438 18.76 12.40 -10.24
N ASP A 439 19.60 13.42 -10.33
CA ASP A 439 20.97 13.32 -10.84
C ASP A 439 21.89 14.41 -10.25
N PHE A 440 22.68 14.06 -9.22
CA PHE A 440 23.63 14.97 -8.57
C PHE A 440 24.64 15.65 -9.53
N ASP A 441 24.88 15.06 -10.70
CA ASP A 441 25.78 15.60 -11.71
C ASP A 441 25.12 16.70 -12.57
N VAL A 442 23.79 16.89 -12.47
CA VAL A 442 22.99 17.84 -13.26
C VAL A 442 22.54 19.02 -12.39
N THR A 443 23.02 20.22 -12.72
CA THR A 443 22.65 21.42 -11.94
C THR A 443 21.24 21.90 -12.28
N GLY A 444 20.29 21.65 -11.36
CA GLY A 444 18.97 22.29 -11.35
C GLY A 444 17.80 21.43 -11.88
N ASP A 445 17.99 20.12 -12.06
CA ASP A 445 16.89 19.19 -12.34
C ASP A 445 16.07 18.80 -11.08
N HIS A 446 16.61 19.10 -9.89
CA HIS A 446 15.93 18.89 -8.62
C HIS A 446 14.62 19.67 -8.54
N TYR A 447 13.65 19.12 -7.81
CA TYR A 447 12.32 19.69 -7.66
C TYR A 447 11.78 19.58 -6.23
N HIS A 448 10.98 20.57 -5.85
CA HIS A 448 10.20 20.58 -4.62
C HIS A 448 8.73 20.39 -4.96
N ARG A 449 7.97 19.67 -4.12
CA ARG A 449 6.53 19.48 -4.33
C ARG A 449 5.75 19.57 -3.03
N LEU A 450 5.02 20.66 -2.87
CA LEU A 450 4.13 20.90 -1.73
C LEU A 450 2.73 20.37 -2.04
N GLY A 451 2.15 19.59 -1.15
CA GLY A 451 0.80 19.04 -1.25
C GLY A 451 -0.09 19.46 -0.09
N PHE A 452 -1.32 19.86 -0.38
CA PHE A 452 -2.39 20.05 0.62
C PHE A 452 -3.61 19.22 0.24
N GLY A 453 -4.16 18.44 1.17
CA GLY A 453 -5.28 17.56 0.87
C GLY A 453 -6.06 17.08 2.08
N GLY A 454 -6.93 16.10 1.87
CA GLY A 454 -7.72 15.51 2.94
C GLY A 454 -8.47 14.25 2.53
N ASP A 455 -8.79 13.41 3.52
CA ASP A 455 -9.61 12.21 3.36
C ASP A 455 -10.98 12.40 4.03
N LEU A 456 -12.05 12.12 3.29
CA LEU A 456 -13.41 11.97 3.77
C LEU A 456 -13.81 10.48 3.76
N TYR A 457 -13.85 9.85 4.93
CA TYR A 457 -14.27 8.45 5.08
C TYR A 457 -15.74 8.40 5.51
N PHE A 458 -16.68 8.37 4.57
CA PHE A 458 -18.11 8.39 4.92
C PHE A 458 -18.57 7.07 5.57
N LEU A 459 -18.23 5.95 4.95
CA LEU A 459 -18.62 4.59 5.34
C LEU A 459 -17.39 3.67 5.50
N PRO A 460 -17.50 2.58 6.28
CA PRO A 460 -16.52 1.49 6.20
C PRO A 460 -16.48 0.97 4.77
N GLY A 461 -15.30 0.91 4.16
CA GLY A 461 -15.19 0.58 2.74
C GLY A 461 -15.15 1.78 1.80
N LEU A 462 -15.38 3.01 2.28
CA LEU A 462 -15.57 4.16 1.41
C LEU A 462 -14.70 5.34 1.82
N ALA A 463 -13.85 5.81 0.89
CA ALA A 463 -13.10 7.05 1.04
C ALA A 463 -13.22 7.92 -0.21
N PHE A 464 -13.34 9.22 0.01
CA PHE A 464 -13.06 10.25 -0.99
C PHE A 464 -11.80 10.99 -0.54
N ARG A 465 -10.81 11.14 -1.42
CA ARG A 465 -9.66 12.03 -1.21
C ARG A 465 -9.73 13.21 -2.19
N TYR A 466 -9.29 14.36 -1.71
CA TYR A 466 -8.75 15.42 -2.55
C TYR A 466 -7.32 15.74 -2.14
N GLU A 467 -6.49 16.14 -3.09
CA GLU A 467 -5.13 16.63 -2.87
C GLU A 467 -4.77 17.62 -3.98
N VAL A 468 -4.27 18.80 -3.62
CA VAL A 468 -3.74 19.81 -4.53
C VAL A 468 -2.22 19.82 -4.35
N ARG A 469 -1.47 19.73 -5.45
CA ARG A 469 -0.01 19.68 -5.44
C ARG A 469 0.56 20.82 -6.27
N TRP A 470 1.49 21.56 -5.68
CA TRP A 470 2.32 22.55 -6.35
C TRP A 470 3.72 21.98 -6.51
N GLN A 471 4.17 21.74 -7.75
CA GLN A 471 5.56 21.42 -8.02
C GLN A 471 6.32 22.70 -8.41
N ILE A 472 7.52 22.87 -7.84
CA ILE A 472 8.42 24.00 -8.06
C ILE A 472 9.74 23.43 -8.57
N ASN A 473 10.12 23.84 -9.78
CA ASN A 473 11.29 23.36 -10.51
C ASN A 473 12.27 24.54 -10.69
N PRO A 474 13.26 24.75 -9.79
CA PRO A 474 14.12 25.93 -9.78
C PRO A 474 15.15 26.06 -10.92
N GLY A 475 15.25 25.09 -11.85
CA GLY A 475 16.28 25.08 -12.90
C GLY A 475 15.93 25.81 -14.20
N GLU A 476 16.68 26.88 -14.50
CA GLU A 476 16.73 27.49 -15.84
C GLU A 476 17.76 26.83 -16.79
N GLY A 477 18.63 25.94 -16.27
CA GLY A 477 19.83 25.44 -16.96
C GLY A 477 19.64 24.93 -18.40
N THR A 478 20.60 25.22 -19.27
CA THR A 478 20.60 24.76 -20.68
C THR A 478 20.77 23.25 -20.78
N TRP A 479 19.99 22.61 -21.65
CA TRP A 479 20.10 21.17 -21.95
C TRP A 479 21.48 20.80 -22.52
N PRO A 480 22.18 19.80 -21.94
CA PRO A 480 23.17 18.99 -22.65
C PRO A 480 22.49 17.77 -23.30
N ASP A 481 22.76 17.56 -24.58
CA ASP A 481 22.49 16.37 -25.40
C ASP A 481 21.03 15.81 -25.47
N PRO A 482 20.35 15.89 -26.64
CA PRO A 482 19.08 15.20 -26.89
C PRO A 482 19.14 13.65 -26.90
N ALA A 483 20.32 13.03 -26.81
CA ALA A 483 20.49 11.58 -26.97
C ALA A 483 20.13 10.71 -25.74
N ASP A 484 19.79 11.29 -24.58
CA ASP A 484 19.39 10.54 -23.38
C ASP A 484 17.86 10.55 -23.15
N PRO A 485 17.11 9.51 -23.58
CA PRO A 485 15.66 9.42 -23.41
C PRO A 485 15.22 9.23 -21.95
N THR A 486 16.13 9.02 -21.00
CA THR A 486 15.75 8.88 -19.57
C THR A 486 15.29 10.20 -18.94
N ASN A 487 15.55 11.34 -19.59
CA ASN A 487 15.34 12.69 -19.04
C ASN A 487 13.87 13.20 -19.08
N ILE A 488 12.90 12.33 -19.34
CA ILE A 488 11.47 12.70 -19.48
C ILE A 488 10.80 13.06 -18.13
N LEU A 489 11.55 13.00 -17.02
CA LEU A 489 11.15 13.67 -15.77
C LEU A 489 11.10 15.20 -15.90
N SER A 490 11.77 15.79 -16.90
CA SER A 490 11.78 17.24 -17.15
C SER A 490 10.56 17.77 -17.94
N ALA A 491 9.49 16.97 -18.10
CA ALA A 491 8.30 17.30 -18.90
C ALA A 491 7.38 18.37 -18.26
N GLY A 492 7.95 19.52 -17.90
CA GLY A 492 7.26 20.68 -17.35
C GLY A 492 8.18 21.59 -16.52
N ARG A 493 8.99 22.46 -17.15
CA ARG A 493 9.74 23.54 -16.44
C ARG A 493 8.82 24.61 -15.81
N SER A 494 7.53 24.58 -16.13
CA SER A 494 6.47 25.34 -15.47
C SER A 494 6.22 24.85 -14.04
N ASN A 495 5.95 25.75 -13.09
CA ASN A 495 5.31 25.35 -11.84
C ASN A 495 3.94 24.70 -12.14
N THR A 496 3.76 23.41 -11.79
CA THR A 496 2.48 22.71 -12.01
C THR A 496 1.56 22.83 -10.81
N VAL A 497 0.25 22.88 -11.06
CA VAL A 497 -0.80 22.79 -10.03
C VAL A 497 -1.72 21.62 -10.36
N ASP A 498 -1.40 20.46 -9.79
CA ASP A 498 -2.17 19.24 -10.01
C ASP A 498 -3.29 19.10 -8.97
N PHE A 499 -4.51 18.86 -9.44
CA PHE A 499 -5.65 18.53 -8.61
C PHE A 499 -5.93 17.04 -8.72
N PHE A 500 -5.69 16.28 -7.65
CA PHE A 500 -5.98 14.86 -7.55
C PHE A 500 -7.21 14.63 -6.67
N PHE A 501 -8.32 14.22 -7.27
CA PHE A 501 -9.44 13.65 -6.53
C PHE A 501 -9.46 12.14 -6.74
N PHE A 502 -9.74 11.36 -5.70
CA PHE A 502 -10.13 9.97 -5.92
C PHE A 502 -11.27 9.48 -5.04
N PHE A 503 -12.16 8.71 -5.65
CA PHE A 503 -13.12 7.87 -4.96
C PHE A 503 -12.50 6.48 -4.78
N ARG A 504 -12.70 5.86 -3.61
CA ARG A 504 -12.20 4.51 -3.29
C ARG A 504 -13.27 3.66 -2.61
N GLY A 505 -13.52 2.49 -3.19
CA GLY A 505 -14.34 1.43 -2.61
C GLY A 505 -13.50 0.24 -2.18
N TRP A 506 -13.73 -0.33 -1.00
CA TRP A 506 -13.14 -1.60 -0.56
C TRP A 506 -14.10 -2.44 0.28
N TYR A 507 -13.86 -3.75 0.31
CA TYR A 507 -14.64 -4.71 1.12
C TYR A 507 -13.72 -5.75 1.75
#